data_AF-A0AAV9V5C7-F1
#
_entry.id   AF-A0AAV9V5C7-F1
#
_cell.length_a   1.000
_cell.length_b   1.000
_cell.length_c   1.000
_cell.angle_alpha   90.00
_cell.angle_beta   90.00
_cell.angle_gamma   90.00
#
_symmetry.space_group_name_H-M   'P 1'
#
loop_
_entity.id
_entity.type
_entity.pdbx_description
1 polymer ?
#
loop_
_entity_poly.entity_id
_entity_poly.type
_entity_poly.pdbx_seq_one_letter_code
_entity_poly.pdbx_strand_id
1 'polypeptide(L)'
;MKPITLTTAACLTATLVQAELSKIVKVDVASQQFIDAEGRSRHFHGTNMVKKRFPFHEDIENFVPGYSVVDRDIQFLKDLNVNCVRLGVHWAGVEPVRGKYNQTYLDVTTHIIKKFEEHGIYTMIDQHQDVWSAQTCGHGAPLWFVKKDWVKPAHRMPYPQKAPFAVDANGVPSDEDCNSIDWAVSYLDFAPANAFGRLYNNYDGLGDAWAAYWKVLAKEYGTHTGVMGYDLMNEPWVGDHHANPLLLIPGVGDRENMEPLWNKGNTAIRQVDNTTLVLFEGSTYDILAGFNNVPGGDGSKTAHSYHYYKPPQIGSIETTIKNRIKDATRLKTGGILTEFEMWGANTEGPLEAVRVADKYLQSWTAWSYEELFDRSNMTSVPYPHLARVYARTFVEATAGTTKSTYFEDSTGRYWVSWTANTAIKAPGLIRIVPKSYYPDGIRIITSPPNVINWKMENENVIQLHYTDKAVNNQVITASVQPLFPTGPIANTASGRKCIDVFNATTLPNNPVILFKCTAAWNQIWKFKNGSIQIAFNSDHTPGTHCLDTQPTAVDKLHNIVLNPCQPSKASQKWKTTASGNIVNTALGLCVDINASEYKDGTKLLAYKCGNKQKNQVWTLPGGVDGVWDIRV
;
A
#
# COMPACT_ATOMS: atom_id res chain seq x y z
N MET A 1 -17.85 -59.15 22.98
CA MET A 1 -17.39 -58.43 21.77
C MET A 1 -18.63 -57.95 21.02
N LYS A 2 -18.93 -56.66 21.08
CA LYS A 2 -19.96 -55.99 20.26
C LYS A 2 -19.23 -55.04 19.31
N PRO A 3 -19.59 -54.96 18.01
CA PRO A 3 -18.89 -54.09 17.08
C PRO A 3 -19.30 -52.64 17.30
N ILE A 4 -18.31 -51.76 17.37
CA ILE A 4 -18.46 -50.30 17.39
C ILE A 4 -18.65 -49.85 15.95
N THR A 5 -19.78 -49.21 15.67
CA THR A 5 -20.08 -48.57 14.39
C THR A 5 -19.40 -47.21 14.38
N LEU A 6 -18.38 -47.01 13.52
CA LEU A 6 -17.80 -45.70 13.25
C LEU A 6 -18.73 -44.94 12.28
N THR A 7 -19.43 -43.93 12.78
CA THR A 7 -20.02 -42.88 11.94
C THR A 7 -18.93 -41.93 11.48
N THR A 8 -18.65 -41.94 10.19
CA THR A 8 -17.83 -40.94 9.50
C THR A 8 -18.48 -39.57 9.63
N ALA A 9 -17.81 -38.65 10.34
CA ALA A 9 -18.16 -37.24 10.31
C ALA A 9 -17.86 -36.70 8.91
N ALA A 10 -18.91 -36.37 8.15
CA ALA A 10 -18.77 -35.63 6.91
C ALA A 10 -18.13 -34.27 7.23
N CYS A 11 -16.91 -34.06 6.74
CA CYS A 11 -16.25 -32.77 6.77
C CYS A 11 -17.02 -31.85 5.82
N LEU A 12 -17.95 -31.06 6.35
CA LEU A 12 -18.48 -29.91 5.62
C LEU A 12 -17.32 -28.91 5.49
N THR A 13 -16.67 -28.92 4.33
CA THR A 13 -15.91 -27.77 3.86
C THR A 13 -16.90 -26.63 3.68
N ALA A 14 -17.13 -25.85 4.73
CA ALA A 14 -17.76 -24.55 4.59
C ALA A 14 -16.82 -23.73 3.71
N THR A 15 -17.16 -23.59 2.44
CA THR A 15 -16.69 -22.46 1.64
C THR A 15 -17.16 -21.22 2.38
N LEU A 16 -16.24 -20.60 3.12
CA LEU A 16 -16.46 -19.27 3.68
C LEU A 16 -16.78 -18.37 2.49
N VAL A 17 -18.05 -18.02 2.33
CA VAL A 17 -18.48 -16.99 1.38
C VAL A 17 -17.82 -15.71 1.87
N GLN A 18 -16.70 -15.36 1.23
CA GLN A 18 -16.08 -14.05 1.35
C GLN A 18 -17.18 -13.01 1.09
N ALA A 19 -17.22 -11.93 1.87
CA ALA A 19 -18.13 -10.84 1.58
C ALA A 19 -17.83 -10.38 0.15
N GLU A 20 -18.84 -10.43 -0.72
CA GLU A 20 -18.66 -10.02 -2.10
C GLU A 20 -18.09 -8.60 -2.14
N LEU A 21 -17.11 -8.41 -3.02
CA LEU A 21 -16.53 -7.11 -3.27
C LEU A 21 -17.67 -6.14 -3.65
N SER A 22 -17.68 -4.92 -3.12
CA SER A 22 -18.77 -3.97 -3.37
C SER A 22 -18.33 -2.91 -4.36
N LYS A 23 -19.11 -2.70 -5.43
CA LYS A 23 -18.78 -1.71 -6.47
C LYS A 23 -18.54 -0.33 -5.86
N ILE A 24 -17.53 0.39 -6.34
CA ILE A 24 -17.32 1.79 -5.99
C ILE A 24 -18.22 2.65 -6.89
N VAL A 25 -19.09 3.45 -6.28
CA VAL A 25 -20.19 4.11 -7.01
C VAL A 25 -20.08 5.62 -7.05
N LYS A 26 -19.35 6.23 -6.11
CA LYS A 26 -19.13 7.67 -6.07
C LYS A 26 -17.93 8.06 -5.21
N VAL A 27 -17.55 9.33 -5.29
CA VAL A 27 -16.79 10.05 -4.26
C VAL A 27 -17.75 10.93 -3.46
N ASP A 28 -17.65 10.88 -2.14
CA ASP A 28 -18.26 11.92 -1.31
C ASP A 28 -17.36 13.17 -1.33
N VAL A 29 -17.78 14.18 -2.07
CA VAL A 29 -17.00 15.40 -2.31
C VAL A 29 -16.71 16.24 -1.06
N ALA A 30 -17.49 16.04 0.01
CA ALA A 30 -17.27 16.75 1.28
C ALA A 30 -16.16 16.09 2.11
N SER A 31 -16.15 14.76 2.19
CA SER A 31 -15.12 14.00 2.91
C SER A 31 -13.94 13.58 2.04
N GLN A 32 -14.07 13.69 0.72
CA GLN A 32 -13.14 13.25 -0.32
C GLN A 32 -12.90 11.73 -0.34
N GLN A 33 -13.85 10.96 0.22
CA GLN A 33 -13.73 9.50 0.34
C GLN A 33 -14.48 8.79 -0.77
N PHE A 34 -13.90 7.68 -1.25
CA PHE A 34 -14.57 6.75 -2.15
C PHE A 34 -15.69 6.04 -1.40
N ILE A 35 -16.87 5.96 -2.00
CA ILE A 35 -18.06 5.35 -1.42
C ILE A 35 -18.48 4.17 -2.28
N ASP A 36 -18.67 3.03 -1.63
CA ASP A 36 -19.18 1.83 -2.29
C ASP A 36 -20.71 1.78 -2.36
N ALA A 37 -21.24 0.81 -3.10
CA ALA A 37 -22.68 0.60 -3.30
C ALA A 37 -23.45 0.38 -1.99
N GLU A 38 -22.77 -0.12 -0.95
CA GLU A 38 -23.31 -0.30 0.40
C GLU A 38 -23.28 1.01 1.23
N GLY A 39 -22.70 2.08 0.71
CA GLY A 39 -22.58 3.38 1.35
C GLY A 39 -21.39 3.54 2.29
N ARG A 40 -20.46 2.57 2.33
CA ARG A 40 -19.26 2.61 3.17
C ARG A 40 -18.17 3.48 2.55
N SER A 41 -17.41 4.19 3.38
CA SER A 41 -16.17 4.83 2.93
C SER A 41 -15.07 3.78 2.74
N ARG A 42 -14.43 3.76 1.56
CA ARG A 42 -13.40 2.81 1.15
C ARG A 42 -12.03 3.45 1.01
N HIS A 43 -11.00 2.67 1.34
CA HIS A 43 -9.59 3.05 1.24
C HIS A 43 -8.81 1.95 0.53
N PHE A 44 -7.84 2.33 -0.29
CA PHE A 44 -7.13 1.43 -1.19
C PHE A 44 -5.62 1.54 -0.99
N HIS A 45 -5.00 0.42 -0.66
CA HIS A 45 -3.56 0.25 -0.55
C HIS A 45 -3.14 -0.82 -1.57
N GLY A 46 -2.28 -0.43 -2.51
CA GLY A 46 -2.07 -1.25 -3.68
C GLY A 46 -0.73 -1.10 -4.36
N THR A 47 -0.65 -1.72 -5.53
CA THR A 47 0.55 -1.74 -6.37
C THR A 47 0.19 -1.54 -7.84
N ASN A 48 1.17 -1.14 -8.65
CA ASN A 48 1.06 -1.11 -10.10
C ASN A 48 1.49 -2.46 -10.68
N MET A 49 0.77 -2.93 -11.70
CA MET A 49 1.13 -4.08 -12.54
C MET A 49 0.99 -3.65 -14.00
N VAL A 50 2.13 -3.40 -14.65
CA VAL A 50 2.19 -2.75 -15.95
C VAL A 50 3.24 -3.42 -16.83
N LYS A 51 2.80 -4.26 -17.76
CA LYS A 51 3.69 -4.80 -18.78
C LYS A 51 3.78 -3.90 -20.00
N LYS A 52 4.89 -3.15 -20.10
CA LYS A 52 5.11 -2.13 -21.14
C LYS A 52 5.46 -2.67 -22.53
N ARG A 53 5.83 -3.95 -22.64
CA ARG A 53 6.23 -4.61 -23.89
C ARG A 53 5.21 -5.66 -24.33
N PHE A 54 5.16 -5.94 -25.63
CA PHE A 54 4.32 -7.00 -26.19
C PHE A 54 4.51 -8.33 -25.41
N PRO A 55 3.45 -9.04 -25.03
CA PRO A 55 2.04 -8.86 -25.45
C PRO A 55 1.22 -7.84 -24.65
N PHE A 56 1.85 -6.96 -23.84
CA PHE A 56 1.22 -5.87 -23.09
C PHE A 56 0.24 -6.30 -21.98
N HIS A 57 0.30 -7.56 -21.56
CA HIS A 57 -0.44 -8.12 -20.43
C HIS A 57 0.42 -9.14 -19.69
N GLU A 58 0.13 -9.31 -18.40
CA GLU A 58 0.82 -10.30 -17.55
C GLU A 58 0.55 -11.74 -18.01
N ASP A 59 1.49 -12.63 -17.70
CA ASP A 59 1.31 -14.06 -17.94
C ASP A 59 0.19 -14.60 -17.03
N ILE A 60 -0.75 -15.35 -17.60
CA ILE A 60 -1.91 -15.90 -16.87
C ILE A 60 -1.83 -17.42 -16.69
N GLU A 61 -0.78 -18.05 -17.20
CA GLU A 61 -0.61 -19.51 -17.19
C GLU A 61 0.54 -19.92 -16.27
N ASN A 62 1.63 -19.17 -16.29
CA ASN A 62 2.87 -19.49 -15.61
C ASN A 62 3.23 -18.39 -14.61
N PHE A 63 3.78 -18.80 -13.48
CA PHE A 63 4.37 -17.84 -12.57
C PHE A 63 5.67 -17.27 -13.17
N VAL A 64 5.67 -15.97 -13.42
CA VAL A 64 6.81 -15.19 -13.87
C VAL A 64 7.02 -14.09 -12.82
N PRO A 65 8.12 -14.10 -12.05
CA PRO A 65 8.35 -13.10 -11.00
C PRO A 65 8.14 -11.67 -11.50
N GLY A 66 7.13 -10.99 -10.96
CA GLY A 66 6.78 -9.63 -11.32
C GLY A 66 5.92 -9.45 -12.58
N TYR A 67 5.76 -10.49 -13.41
CA TYR A 67 5.13 -10.39 -14.74
C TYR A 67 4.04 -11.45 -14.99
N SER A 68 3.42 -11.95 -13.93
CA SER A 68 2.31 -12.88 -13.99
C SER A 68 1.17 -12.50 -13.05
N VAL A 69 -0.01 -13.01 -13.36
CA VAL A 69 -1.18 -12.98 -12.47
C VAL A 69 -1.74 -14.40 -12.38
N VAL A 70 -1.05 -15.23 -11.57
CA VAL A 70 -1.49 -16.59 -11.23
C VAL A 70 -1.75 -16.72 -9.73
N ASP A 71 -2.20 -17.89 -9.25
CA ASP A 71 -2.54 -18.10 -7.82
C ASP A 71 -1.39 -17.74 -6.87
N ARG A 72 -0.15 -17.94 -7.32
CA ARG A 72 1.04 -17.57 -6.55
C ARG A 72 1.17 -16.06 -6.36
N ASP A 73 0.89 -15.27 -7.39
CA ASP A 73 0.88 -13.80 -7.31
C ASP A 73 -0.24 -13.32 -6.39
N ILE A 74 -1.42 -13.91 -6.50
CA ILE A 74 -2.53 -13.63 -5.59
C ILE A 74 -2.14 -13.89 -4.13
N GLN A 75 -1.45 -15.00 -3.86
CA GLN A 75 -0.99 -15.27 -2.50
C GLN A 75 0.02 -14.23 -2.01
N PHE A 76 0.93 -13.76 -2.87
CA PHE A 76 1.82 -12.65 -2.51
C PHE A 76 1.04 -11.37 -2.22
N LEU A 77 0.10 -10.97 -3.07
CA LEU A 77 -0.73 -9.79 -2.83
C LEU A 77 -1.53 -9.89 -1.51
N LYS A 78 -2.04 -11.08 -1.16
CA LYS A 78 -2.70 -11.33 0.13
C LYS A 78 -1.75 -11.22 1.32
N ASP A 79 -0.54 -11.79 1.19
CA ASP A 79 0.49 -11.72 2.23
C ASP A 79 0.98 -10.29 2.47
N LEU A 80 1.03 -9.48 1.41
CA LEU A 80 1.33 -8.04 1.44
C LEU A 80 0.14 -7.18 1.87
N ASN A 81 -1.04 -7.80 2.02
CA ASN A 81 -2.30 -7.15 2.36
C ASN A 81 -2.75 -6.07 1.37
N VAL A 82 -2.47 -6.26 0.08
CA VAL A 82 -2.92 -5.41 -1.03
C VAL A 82 -4.43 -5.62 -1.27
N ASN A 83 -5.17 -4.54 -1.51
CA ASN A 83 -6.58 -4.59 -1.92
C ASN A 83 -6.88 -3.87 -3.24
N CYS A 84 -5.88 -3.32 -3.92
CA CYS A 84 -6.04 -2.66 -5.21
C CYS A 84 -4.81 -2.88 -6.10
N VAL A 85 -5.05 -3.05 -7.39
CA VAL A 85 -4.02 -3.07 -8.43
C VAL A 85 -4.35 -1.99 -9.45
N ARG A 86 -3.40 -1.09 -9.72
CA ARG A 86 -3.44 -0.22 -10.90
C ARG A 86 -2.85 -1.01 -12.07
N LEU A 87 -3.74 -1.48 -12.94
CA LEU A 87 -3.42 -2.41 -14.02
C LEU A 87 -3.25 -1.63 -15.32
N GLY A 88 -2.04 -1.70 -15.87
CA GLY A 88 -1.72 -1.02 -17.13
C GLY A 88 -2.38 -1.69 -18.33
N VAL A 89 -3.19 -0.94 -19.05
CA VAL A 89 -3.90 -1.34 -20.27
C VAL A 89 -3.44 -0.45 -21.42
N HIS A 90 -2.58 -0.99 -22.28
CA HIS A 90 -1.95 -0.21 -23.34
C HIS A 90 -2.90 -0.03 -24.52
N TRP A 91 -3.02 1.20 -25.04
CA TRP A 91 -3.81 1.47 -26.24
C TRP A 91 -3.34 0.65 -27.45
N ALA A 92 -2.02 0.43 -27.56
CA ALA A 92 -1.42 -0.45 -28.55
C ALA A 92 -1.92 -1.90 -28.51
N GLY A 93 -2.22 -2.42 -27.31
CA GLY A 93 -2.77 -3.76 -27.13
C GLY A 93 -4.25 -3.84 -27.51
N VAL A 94 -5.01 -2.79 -27.17
CA VAL A 94 -6.46 -2.72 -27.37
C VAL A 94 -6.85 -2.40 -28.81
N GLU A 95 -6.14 -1.49 -29.48
CA GLU A 95 -6.44 -1.04 -30.84
C GLU A 95 -5.19 -1.10 -31.72
N PRO A 96 -4.65 -2.30 -32.02
CA PRO A 96 -3.42 -2.43 -32.81
C PRO A 96 -3.60 -1.96 -34.26
N VAL A 97 -4.84 -1.94 -34.76
CA VAL A 97 -5.22 -1.36 -36.05
C VAL A 97 -6.36 -0.38 -35.82
N ARG A 98 -6.25 0.84 -36.36
CA ARG A 98 -7.23 1.90 -36.15
C ARG A 98 -8.66 1.44 -36.46
N GLY A 99 -9.57 1.61 -35.50
CA GLY A 99 -10.97 1.21 -35.53
C GLY A 99 -11.22 -0.30 -35.35
N LYS A 100 -10.17 -1.11 -35.14
CA LYS A 100 -10.28 -2.57 -34.94
C LYS A 100 -9.70 -2.95 -33.59
N TYR A 101 -10.59 -3.27 -32.67
CA TYR A 101 -10.25 -3.62 -31.30
C TYR A 101 -9.89 -5.11 -31.16
N ASN A 102 -8.85 -5.39 -30.40
CA ASN A 102 -8.30 -6.73 -30.19
C ASN A 102 -9.04 -7.46 -29.07
N GLN A 103 -10.08 -8.23 -29.42
CA GLN A 103 -10.88 -8.95 -28.42
C GLN A 103 -10.04 -9.94 -27.60
N THR A 104 -9.03 -10.59 -28.18
CA THR A 104 -8.16 -11.51 -27.44
C THR A 104 -7.42 -10.80 -26.30
N TYR A 105 -6.92 -9.59 -26.54
CA TYR A 105 -6.29 -8.78 -25.50
C TYR A 105 -7.29 -8.40 -24.41
N LEU A 106 -8.49 -7.93 -24.81
CA LEU A 106 -9.57 -7.58 -23.89
C LEU A 106 -10.00 -8.78 -23.01
N ASP A 107 -10.12 -9.97 -23.60
CA ASP A 107 -10.50 -11.19 -22.89
C ASP A 107 -9.45 -11.61 -21.86
N VAL A 108 -8.16 -11.47 -22.19
CA VAL A 108 -7.06 -11.75 -21.24
C VAL A 108 -7.05 -10.73 -20.10
N THR A 109 -7.24 -9.45 -20.39
CA THR A 109 -7.37 -8.43 -19.33
C THR A 109 -8.60 -8.70 -18.46
N THR A 110 -9.74 -9.10 -19.03
CA THR A 110 -10.94 -9.53 -18.29
C THR A 110 -10.63 -10.73 -17.38
N HIS A 111 -9.83 -11.71 -17.83
CA HIS A 111 -9.39 -12.83 -17.00
C HIS A 111 -8.59 -12.35 -15.77
N ILE A 112 -7.64 -11.43 -15.98
CA ILE A 112 -6.84 -10.83 -14.91
C ILE A 112 -7.74 -10.08 -13.91
N ILE A 113 -8.65 -9.22 -14.39
CA ILE A 113 -9.60 -8.47 -13.55
C ILE A 113 -10.45 -9.42 -12.71
N LYS A 114 -11.01 -10.47 -13.32
CA LYS A 114 -11.82 -11.47 -12.60
C LYS A 114 -11.01 -12.17 -11.51
N LYS A 115 -9.75 -12.52 -11.79
CA LYS A 115 -8.88 -13.16 -10.79
C LYS A 115 -8.63 -12.27 -9.58
N PHE A 116 -8.45 -10.96 -9.78
CA PHE A 116 -8.36 -10.01 -8.67
C PHE A 116 -9.70 -9.87 -7.92
N GLU A 117 -10.80 -9.74 -8.66
CA GLU A 117 -12.16 -9.61 -8.12
C GLU A 117 -12.54 -10.79 -7.20
N GLU A 118 -12.29 -12.02 -7.65
CA GLU A 118 -12.51 -13.28 -6.91
C GLU A 118 -11.70 -13.38 -5.60
N HIS A 119 -10.69 -12.52 -5.44
CA HIS A 119 -9.82 -12.48 -4.27
C HIS A 119 -9.92 -11.19 -3.47
N GLY A 120 -10.94 -10.37 -3.74
CA GLY A 120 -11.19 -9.15 -2.97
C GLY A 120 -10.18 -8.03 -3.27
N ILE A 121 -9.64 -8.00 -4.49
CA ILE A 121 -8.68 -7.00 -4.96
C ILE A 121 -9.35 -6.19 -6.06
N TYR A 122 -9.40 -4.87 -5.90
CA TYR A 122 -9.91 -3.97 -6.93
C TYR A 122 -8.92 -3.80 -8.06
N THR A 123 -9.42 -3.51 -9.25
CA THR A 123 -8.63 -3.09 -10.39
C THR A 123 -8.95 -1.65 -10.76
N MET A 124 -7.92 -0.81 -10.83
CA MET A 124 -7.96 0.49 -11.49
C MET A 124 -7.37 0.30 -12.89
N ILE A 125 -8.17 0.61 -13.91
CA ILE A 125 -7.76 0.44 -15.31
C ILE A 125 -7.00 1.68 -15.73
N ASP A 126 -5.71 1.54 -15.94
CA ASP A 126 -4.81 2.64 -16.30
C ASP A 126 -4.46 2.58 -17.79
N GLN A 127 -4.80 3.63 -18.54
CA GLN A 127 -4.24 3.78 -19.88
C GLN A 127 -2.79 4.22 -19.76
N HIS A 128 -1.92 3.22 -19.63
CA HIS A 128 -0.51 3.45 -19.41
C HIS A 128 0.18 3.93 -20.69
N GLN A 129 1.09 4.89 -20.53
CA GLN A 129 2.01 5.35 -21.56
C GLN A 129 3.25 5.95 -20.91
N ASP A 130 4.37 5.87 -21.63
CA ASP A 130 5.64 6.51 -21.30
C ASP A 130 6.22 7.10 -22.57
N VAL A 131 6.44 8.41 -22.65
CA VAL A 131 6.94 9.06 -23.88
C VAL A 131 6.09 8.64 -25.11
N TRP A 132 4.80 8.41 -24.88
CA TRP A 132 3.73 8.11 -25.83
C TRP A 132 3.76 6.78 -26.60
N SER A 133 4.83 6.43 -27.32
CA SER A 133 4.80 5.34 -28.32
C SER A 133 6.17 4.74 -28.63
N ALA A 134 6.20 3.53 -29.23
CA ALA A 134 7.45 2.88 -29.62
C ALA A 134 8.29 3.74 -30.58
N GLN A 135 7.66 4.44 -31.53
CA GLN A 135 8.37 5.33 -32.45
C GLN A 135 8.98 6.57 -31.76
N THR A 136 8.60 6.84 -30.51
CA THR A 136 9.15 7.90 -29.68
C THR A 136 10.04 7.37 -28.55
N CYS A 137 10.60 6.14 -28.70
CA CYS A 137 11.37 5.45 -27.65
C CYS A 137 10.57 5.22 -26.35
N GLY A 138 9.25 5.15 -26.48
CA GLY A 138 8.29 5.02 -25.39
C GLY A 138 7.32 3.85 -25.57
N HIS A 139 6.21 3.90 -24.86
CA HIS A 139 5.16 2.88 -24.84
C HIS A 139 3.77 3.53 -24.68
N GLY A 140 2.72 2.82 -25.05
CA GLY A 140 1.33 3.25 -24.82
C GLY A 140 0.48 3.24 -26.10
N ALA A 141 0.72 4.21 -26.97
CA ALA A 141 -0.05 4.42 -28.19
C ALA A 141 0.29 3.41 -29.31
N PRO A 142 -0.69 3.01 -30.13
CA PRO A 142 -0.49 2.08 -31.23
C PRO A 142 0.37 2.66 -32.35
N LEU A 143 1.06 1.79 -33.10
CA LEU A 143 1.95 2.20 -34.20
C LEU A 143 1.27 3.07 -35.26
N TRP A 144 -0.04 2.90 -35.49
CA TRP A 144 -0.76 3.70 -36.49
C TRP A 144 -0.98 5.17 -36.08
N PHE A 145 -0.84 5.51 -34.78
CA PHE A 145 -1.04 6.87 -34.28
C PHE A 145 0.00 7.83 -34.89
N VAL A 146 1.26 7.40 -34.90
CA VAL A 146 2.40 8.18 -35.35
C VAL A 146 3.06 7.50 -36.58
N LYS A 147 2.69 7.93 -37.80
CA LYS A 147 3.20 7.38 -39.09
C LYS A 147 4.62 7.86 -39.40
N LYS A 148 5.55 7.03 -39.89
CA LYS A 148 6.98 7.33 -40.14
C LYS A 148 7.40 8.77 -40.56
N ASP A 149 6.58 9.51 -41.28
CA ASP A 149 6.78 10.88 -41.76
C ASP A 149 5.91 11.95 -41.07
N TRP A 150 5.33 11.64 -39.90
CA TRP A 150 4.43 12.55 -39.17
C TRP A 150 5.11 13.83 -38.69
N VAL A 151 6.43 13.78 -38.51
CA VAL A 151 7.31 14.92 -38.24
C VAL A 151 8.38 15.01 -39.33
N LYS A 152 8.91 16.22 -39.52
CA LYS A 152 10.04 16.47 -40.41
C LYS A 152 11.23 15.58 -40.00
N PRO A 153 12.04 15.06 -40.93
CA PRO A 153 13.17 14.18 -40.60
C PRO A 153 14.12 14.74 -39.55
N ALA A 154 14.37 16.05 -39.55
CA ALA A 154 15.23 16.73 -38.58
C ALA A 154 14.66 16.79 -37.15
N HIS A 155 13.36 16.55 -36.96
CA HIS A 155 12.64 16.61 -35.68
C HIS A 155 12.21 15.23 -35.17
N ARG A 156 12.65 14.15 -35.84
CA ARG A 156 12.43 12.78 -35.35
C ARG A 156 13.20 12.57 -34.04
N MET A 157 12.82 11.53 -33.29
CA MET A 157 13.54 11.20 -32.07
C MET A 157 15.03 10.99 -32.31
N PRO A 158 15.90 11.47 -31.41
CA PRO A 158 15.60 12.11 -30.12
C PRO A 158 15.90 13.62 -30.16
N TYR A 159 15.56 14.33 -31.24
CA TYR A 159 15.93 15.75 -31.34
C TYR A 159 15.10 16.62 -30.37
N PRO A 160 15.73 17.50 -29.54
CA PRO A 160 17.10 18.01 -29.68
C PRO A 160 18.19 17.34 -28.83
N GLN A 161 17.92 16.29 -28.05
CA GLN A 161 18.95 15.61 -27.26
C GLN A 161 20.11 15.11 -28.12
N LYS A 162 19.82 14.53 -29.29
CA LYS A 162 20.82 14.09 -30.28
C LYS A 162 20.30 14.26 -31.71
N ALA A 163 21.18 13.97 -32.67
CA ALA A 163 20.78 13.81 -34.07
C ALA A 163 19.72 12.69 -34.20
N PRO A 164 18.71 12.84 -35.07
CA PRO A 164 17.66 11.85 -35.25
C PRO A 164 18.17 10.44 -35.54
N PHE A 165 17.54 9.44 -34.91
CA PHE A 165 17.88 8.04 -35.08
C PHE A 165 17.50 7.48 -36.45
N ALA A 166 18.22 6.43 -36.84
CA ALA A 166 17.71 5.52 -37.85
C ALA A 166 16.49 4.78 -37.31
N VAL A 167 15.56 4.42 -38.19
CA VAL A 167 14.30 3.76 -37.82
C VAL A 167 13.96 2.65 -38.79
N ASP A 168 13.22 1.66 -38.30
CA ASP A 168 12.75 0.53 -39.10
C ASP A 168 11.64 0.90 -40.12
N ALA A 169 10.93 -0.11 -40.62
CA ALA A 169 9.81 0.08 -41.53
C ALA A 169 8.61 0.78 -40.87
N ASN A 170 8.41 0.58 -39.56
CA ASN A 170 7.33 1.17 -38.77
C ASN A 170 7.69 2.54 -38.19
N GLY A 171 8.94 2.98 -38.33
CA GLY A 171 9.43 4.24 -37.76
C GLY A 171 9.90 4.10 -36.32
N VAL A 172 10.19 2.88 -35.86
CA VAL A 172 10.66 2.57 -34.51
C VAL A 172 12.19 2.59 -34.49
N PRO A 173 12.83 3.39 -33.58
CA PRO A 173 14.27 3.31 -33.33
C PRO A 173 14.66 1.99 -32.65
N SER A 174 15.95 1.64 -32.67
CA SER A 174 16.42 0.43 -31.98
C SER A 174 16.42 0.58 -30.46
N ASP A 175 16.33 -0.53 -29.71
CA ASP A 175 16.46 -0.54 -28.25
C ASP A 175 17.82 0.05 -27.81
N GLU A 176 18.89 -0.19 -28.58
CA GLU A 176 20.23 0.38 -28.31
C GLU A 176 20.21 1.91 -28.42
N ASP A 177 19.60 2.45 -29.48
CA ASP A 177 19.45 3.89 -29.68
C ASP A 177 18.64 4.53 -28.55
N CYS A 178 17.49 3.94 -28.22
CA CYS A 178 16.61 4.45 -27.15
C CYS A 178 17.27 4.38 -25.77
N ASN A 179 18.10 3.36 -25.49
CA ASN A 179 18.87 3.27 -24.25
C ASN A 179 20.08 4.23 -24.21
N SER A 180 20.39 4.92 -25.32
CA SER A 180 21.51 5.85 -25.38
C SER A 180 21.15 7.28 -24.95
N ILE A 181 19.87 7.58 -24.73
CA ILE A 181 19.34 8.92 -24.38
C ILE A 181 18.76 8.94 -22.96
N ASP A 182 18.50 10.14 -22.45
CA ASP A 182 17.78 10.27 -21.20
C ASP A 182 16.27 10.12 -21.46
N TRP A 183 15.71 9.02 -20.95
CA TRP A 183 14.30 8.70 -21.13
C TRP A 183 13.37 9.78 -20.55
N ALA A 184 13.70 10.33 -19.38
CA ALA A 184 12.85 11.34 -18.73
C ALA A 184 12.88 12.67 -19.49
N VAL A 185 14.04 13.05 -20.02
CA VAL A 185 14.20 14.27 -20.84
C VAL A 185 13.52 14.12 -22.20
N SER A 186 13.25 12.90 -22.66
CA SER A 186 12.62 12.64 -23.96
C SER A 186 11.23 13.25 -24.11
N TYR A 187 10.51 13.53 -23.02
CA TYR A 187 9.27 14.31 -23.08
C TYR A 187 9.45 15.73 -23.65
N LEU A 188 10.67 16.30 -23.55
CA LEU A 188 11.01 17.61 -24.09
C LEU A 188 11.37 17.57 -25.59
N ASP A 189 11.48 16.40 -26.20
CA ASP A 189 11.82 16.25 -27.62
C ASP A 189 10.66 16.65 -28.54
N PHE A 190 10.99 17.03 -29.78
CA PHE A 190 9.99 17.52 -30.75
C PHE A 190 8.94 16.46 -31.10
N ALA A 191 9.36 15.21 -31.30
CA ALA A 191 8.48 14.16 -31.76
C ALA A 191 7.37 13.80 -30.74
N PRO A 192 7.66 13.53 -29.45
CA PRO A 192 6.63 13.26 -28.46
C PRO A 192 5.77 14.49 -28.17
N ALA A 193 6.36 15.68 -28.03
CA ALA A 193 5.60 16.93 -27.84
C ALA A 193 4.55 17.12 -28.95
N ASN A 194 4.95 16.95 -30.20
CA ASN A 194 4.05 17.03 -31.34
C ASN A 194 2.99 15.92 -31.34
N ALA A 195 3.34 14.69 -30.94
CA ALA A 195 2.40 13.59 -30.83
C ALA A 195 1.28 13.88 -29.82
N PHE A 196 1.63 14.37 -28.63
CA PHE A 196 0.66 14.84 -27.64
C PHE A 196 -0.17 16.02 -28.17
N GLY A 197 0.46 17.01 -28.81
CA GLY A 197 -0.25 18.11 -29.45
C GLY A 197 -1.32 17.64 -30.46
N ARG A 198 -0.97 16.65 -31.28
CA ARG A 198 -1.88 16.02 -32.26
C ARG A 198 -3.04 15.25 -31.61
N LEU A 199 -2.81 14.65 -30.44
CA LEU A 199 -3.87 14.04 -29.63
C LEU A 199 -4.88 15.11 -29.17
N TYR A 200 -4.37 16.14 -28.48
CA TYR A 200 -5.20 17.15 -27.82
C TYR A 200 -5.99 18.02 -28.81
N ASN A 201 -5.38 18.41 -29.94
CA ASN A 201 -6.06 19.18 -30.98
C ASN A 201 -6.93 18.33 -31.91
N ASN A 202 -7.06 17.02 -31.64
CA ASN A 202 -7.80 16.06 -32.45
C ASN A 202 -7.37 16.00 -33.92
N TYR A 203 -6.09 16.27 -34.21
CA TYR A 203 -5.54 16.18 -35.55
C TYR A 203 -5.74 14.76 -36.10
N ASP A 204 -6.17 14.62 -37.36
CA ASP A 204 -6.49 13.32 -37.97
C ASP A 204 -7.49 12.48 -37.14
N GLY A 205 -8.34 13.11 -36.31
CA GLY A 205 -9.33 12.41 -35.47
C GLY A 205 -8.73 11.58 -34.33
N LEU A 206 -7.52 11.90 -33.87
CA LEU A 206 -6.81 11.10 -32.86
C LEU A 206 -7.44 11.17 -31.47
N GLY A 207 -7.91 12.34 -31.05
CA GLY A 207 -8.67 12.48 -29.80
C GLY A 207 -10.02 11.77 -29.84
N ASP A 208 -10.67 11.68 -31.01
CA ASP A 208 -11.88 10.88 -31.20
C ASP A 208 -11.60 9.39 -31.10
N ALA A 209 -10.47 8.93 -31.67
CA ALA A 209 -10.05 7.53 -31.56
C ALA A 209 -9.72 7.15 -30.10
N TRP A 210 -9.03 8.03 -29.36
CA TRP A 210 -8.75 7.84 -27.94
C TRP A 210 -10.04 7.77 -27.10
N ALA A 211 -11.04 8.63 -27.39
CA ALA A 211 -12.34 8.56 -26.73
C ALA A 211 -13.12 7.28 -27.09
N ALA A 212 -13.01 6.80 -28.33
CA ALA A 212 -13.61 5.53 -28.76
C ALA A 212 -12.94 4.32 -28.06
N TYR A 213 -11.61 4.34 -27.90
CA TYR A 213 -10.87 3.38 -27.07
C TYR A 213 -11.43 3.30 -25.65
N TRP A 214 -11.63 4.45 -24.99
CA TRP A 214 -12.20 4.48 -23.64
C TRP A 214 -13.62 3.95 -23.57
N LYS A 215 -14.44 4.23 -24.59
CA LYS A 215 -15.79 3.64 -24.69
C LYS A 215 -15.74 2.11 -24.80
N VAL A 216 -14.75 1.54 -25.50
CA VAL A 216 -14.56 0.08 -25.56
C VAL A 216 -14.21 -0.48 -24.19
N LEU A 217 -13.22 0.11 -23.51
CA LEU A 217 -12.82 -0.36 -22.17
C LEU A 217 -13.95 -0.25 -21.16
N ALA A 218 -14.70 0.85 -21.18
CA ALA A 218 -15.83 1.03 -20.29
C ALA A 218 -16.95 0.02 -20.55
N LYS A 219 -17.22 -0.29 -21.82
CA LYS A 219 -18.20 -1.31 -22.20
C LYS A 219 -17.77 -2.71 -21.74
N GLU A 220 -16.49 -3.03 -21.90
CA GLU A 220 -15.96 -4.36 -21.60
C GLU A 220 -15.83 -4.59 -20.08
N TYR A 221 -15.25 -3.63 -19.37
CA TYR A 221 -14.84 -3.81 -17.99
C TYR A 221 -15.82 -3.21 -16.97
N GLY A 222 -16.69 -2.27 -17.38
CA GLY A 222 -17.56 -1.53 -16.45
C GLY A 222 -18.61 -2.35 -15.71
N THR A 223 -18.91 -3.57 -16.16
CA THR A 223 -19.82 -4.48 -15.46
C THR A 223 -19.16 -5.24 -14.31
N HIS A 224 -17.83 -5.24 -14.23
CA HIS A 224 -17.09 -5.88 -13.15
C HIS A 224 -17.23 -5.10 -11.85
N THR A 225 -17.57 -5.79 -10.77
CA THR A 225 -17.67 -5.18 -9.44
C THR A 225 -16.28 -4.79 -8.93
N GLY A 226 -15.27 -5.56 -9.36
CA GLY A 226 -13.83 -5.36 -9.17
C GLY A 226 -13.26 -4.07 -9.73
N VAL A 227 -13.90 -3.45 -10.72
CA VAL A 227 -13.34 -2.26 -11.36
C VAL A 227 -13.66 -1.03 -10.52
N MET A 228 -12.62 -0.50 -9.87
CA MET A 228 -12.71 0.71 -9.04
C MET A 228 -12.91 1.96 -9.89
N GLY A 229 -12.24 2.04 -11.03
CA GLY A 229 -12.26 3.22 -11.88
C GLY A 229 -11.35 3.14 -13.10
N TYR A 230 -11.47 4.16 -13.96
CA TYR A 230 -10.72 4.35 -15.19
C TYR A 230 -9.75 5.51 -15.04
N ASP A 231 -8.45 5.24 -14.98
CA ASP A 231 -7.39 6.25 -14.96
C ASP A 231 -7.04 6.66 -16.39
N LEU A 232 -7.49 7.85 -16.78
CA LEU A 232 -7.66 8.23 -18.19
C LEU A 232 -6.36 8.21 -18.99
N MET A 233 -5.23 8.55 -18.38
CA MET A 233 -3.92 8.51 -19.01
C MET A 233 -2.85 8.67 -17.94
N ASN A 234 -1.89 7.74 -17.91
CA ASN A 234 -0.69 7.84 -17.11
C ASN A 234 0.16 9.05 -17.53
N GLU A 235 0.61 9.85 -16.56
CA GLU A 235 1.60 10.93 -16.72
C GLU A 235 1.45 11.78 -18.00
N PRO A 236 0.30 12.45 -18.21
CA PRO A 236 0.05 13.30 -19.37
C PRO A 236 1.16 14.32 -19.64
N TRP A 237 1.72 14.36 -20.85
CA TRP A 237 2.57 15.49 -21.23
C TRP A 237 1.74 16.70 -21.65
N VAL A 238 2.29 17.91 -21.48
CA VAL A 238 1.56 19.18 -21.67
C VAL A 238 1.11 19.48 -23.11
N GLY A 239 1.59 18.73 -24.10
CA GLY A 239 1.31 18.94 -25.52
C GLY A 239 2.53 19.42 -26.31
N ASP A 240 2.30 20.07 -27.46
CA ASP A 240 3.37 20.57 -28.33
C ASP A 240 3.98 21.87 -27.78
N HIS A 241 4.83 21.74 -26.76
CA HIS A 241 5.50 22.88 -26.12
C HIS A 241 6.51 23.58 -27.02
N HIS A 242 6.95 22.94 -28.12
CA HIS A 242 7.79 23.60 -29.12
C HIS A 242 6.99 24.60 -29.96
N ALA A 243 5.74 24.26 -30.28
CA ALA A 243 4.82 25.19 -30.93
C ALA A 243 4.27 26.25 -29.96
N ASN A 244 4.02 25.89 -28.69
CA ASN A 244 3.56 26.80 -27.65
C ASN A 244 4.30 26.58 -26.31
N PRO A 245 5.39 27.32 -26.06
CA PRO A 245 6.18 27.18 -24.83
C PRO A 245 5.42 27.49 -23.54
N LEU A 246 4.31 28.24 -23.60
CA LEU A 246 3.49 28.56 -22.42
C LEU A 246 2.84 27.32 -21.80
N LEU A 247 2.73 26.20 -22.56
CA LEU A 247 2.22 24.93 -22.05
C LEU A 247 3.08 24.35 -20.91
N LEU A 248 4.36 24.73 -20.82
CA LEU A 248 5.26 24.31 -19.73
C LEU A 248 5.03 25.06 -18.42
N ILE A 249 4.22 26.13 -18.42
CA ILE A 249 3.81 26.79 -17.18
C ILE A 249 2.84 25.85 -16.45
N PRO A 250 3.12 25.49 -15.17
CA PRO A 250 2.28 24.57 -14.42
C PRO A 250 0.79 24.91 -14.49
N GLY A 251 -0.02 23.92 -14.86
CA GLY A 251 -1.47 24.04 -14.99
C GLY A 251 -2.00 24.63 -16.31
N VAL A 252 -1.15 25.17 -17.19
CA VAL A 252 -1.63 25.63 -18.52
C VAL A 252 -1.97 24.44 -19.41
N GLY A 253 -1.07 23.45 -19.52
CA GLY A 253 -1.35 22.22 -20.28
C GLY A 253 -2.60 21.48 -19.79
N ASP A 254 -2.76 21.36 -18.46
CA ASP A 254 -3.93 20.74 -17.85
C ASP A 254 -5.24 21.38 -18.31
N ARG A 255 -5.31 22.71 -18.27
CA ARG A 255 -6.53 23.46 -18.59
C ARG A 255 -6.81 23.52 -20.09
N GLU A 256 -5.81 23.84 -20.89
CA GLU A 256 -5.99 24.12 -22.31
C GLU A 256 -6.07 22.85 -23.16
N ASN A 257 -5.32 21.80 -22.78
CA ASN A 257 -5.17 20.59 -23.58
C ASN A 257 -5.84 19.36 -22.96
N MET A 258 -5.60 19.11 -21.67
CA MET A 258 -6.06 17.88 -21.03
C MET A 258 -7.54 17.94 -20.68
N GLU A 259 -8.03 19.03 -20.10
CA GLU A 259 -9.44 19.17 -19.70
C GLU A 259 -10.42 18.92 -20.86
N PRO A 260 -10.24 19.46 -22.09
CA PRO A 260 -11.11 19.15 -23.21
C PRO A 260 -11.08 17.66 -23.62
N LEU A 261 -9.90 17.03 -23.61
CA LEU A 261 -9.77 15.61 -23.95
C LEU A 261 -10.39 14.72 -22.86
N TRP A 262 -10.19 15.04 -21.58
CA TRP A 262 -10.81 14.33 -20.46
C TRP A 262 -12.33 14.41 -20.50
N ASN A 263 -12.88 15.58 -20.81
CA ASN A 263 -14.32 15.75 -21.04
C ASN A 263 -14.81 14.88 -22.21
N LYS A 264 -14.05 14.79 -23.30
CA LYS A 264 -14.38 13.91 -24.44
C LYS A 264 -14.37 12.42 -24.03
N GLY A 265 -13.34 11.98 -23.32
CA GLY A 265 -13.22 10.61 -22.81
C GLY A 265 -14.34 10.25 -21.86
N ASN A 266 -14.59 11.08 -20.84
CA ASN A 266 -15.69 10.88 -19.91
C ASN A 266 -17.04 10.85 -20.65
N THR A 267 -17.29 11.73 -21.62
CA THR A 267 -18.52 11.69 -22.42
C THR A 267 -18.67 10.36 -23.16
N ALA A 268 -17.61 9.82 -23.73
CA ALA A 268 -17.64 8.53 -24.43
C ALA A 268 -17.87 7.34 -23.46
N ILE A 269 -17.20 7.34 -22.30
CA ILE A 269 -17.40 6.36 -21.22
C ILE A 269 -18.85 6.35 -20.76
N ARG A 270 -19.42 7.53 -20.47
CA ARG A 270 -20.78 7.67 -19.92
C ARG A 270 -21.89 7.25 -20.87
N GLN A 271 -21.60 7.04 -22.17
CA GLN A 271 -22.55 6.42 -23.10
C GLN A 271 -22.79 4.93 -22.82
N VAL A 272 -21.88 4.26 -22.10
CA VAL A 272 -21.94 2.81 -21.85
C VAL A 272 -21.80 2.45 -20.37
N ASP A 273 -21.15 3.28 -19.55
CA ASP A 273 -21.02 3.11 -18.11
C ASP A 273 -21.21 4.43 -17.37
N ASN A 274 -22.33 4.55 -16.63
CA ASN A 274 -22.68 5.74 -15.85
C ASN A 274 -22.32 5.62 -14.35
N THR A 275 -21.61 4.56 -13.96
CA THR A 275 -21.39 4.20 -12.56
C THR A 275 -19.93 4.29 -12.14
N THR A 276 -19.04 3.66 -12.89
CA THR A 276 -17.61 3.52 -12.55
C THR A 276 -16.92 4.88 -12.54
N LEU A 277 -16.00 5.10 -11.59
CA LEU A 277 -15.32 6.39 -11.45
C LEU A 277 -14.36 6.65 -12.62
N VAL A 278 -14.24 7.91 -12.99
CA VAL A 278 -13.21 8.39 -13.92
C VAL A 278 -12.12 9.08 -13.12
N LEU A 279 -10.93 8.51 -13.12
CA LEU A 279 -9.73 9.09 -12.56
C LEU A 279 -8.99 9.87 -13.65
N PHE A 280 -8.41 11.00 -13.27
CA PHE A 280 -7.71 11.86 -14.21
C PHE A 280 -6.46 12.40 -13.56
N GLU A 281 -5.37 12.46 -14.32
CA GLU A 281 -4.10 13.06 -13.93
C GLU A 281 -3.92 14.44 -14.57
N GLY A 282 -3.08 15.27 -13.93
CA GLY A 282 -2.51 16.48 -14.52
C GLY A 282 -1.19 16.19 -15.24
N SER A 283 -0.47 17.24 -15.64
CA SER A 283 0.83 17.08 -16.29
C SER A 283 1.86 16.23 -15.50
N THR A 284 2.74 15.50 -16.20
CA THR A 284 3.75 14.55 -15.64
C THR A 284 4.52 15.08 -14.42
N TYR A 285 4.88 16.37 -14.41
CA TYR A 285 5.62 16.96 -13.28
C TYR A 285 4.74 17.29 -12.06
N ASP A 286 3.41 17.28 -12.21
CA ASP A 286 2.36 17.42 -11.20
C ASP A 286 2.64 18.46 -10.10
N ILE A 287 3.09 19.64 -10.52
CA ILE A 287 3.37 20.75 -9.61
C ILE A 287 2.06 21.42 -9.17
N LEU A 288 1.11 21.57 -10.10
CA LEU A 288 -0.18 22.23 -9.90
C LEU A 288 -1.20 21.60 -10.84
N ALA A 289 -2.41 21.31 -10.34
CA ALA A 289 -3.52 20.88 -11.18
C ALA A 289 -4.28 22.10 -11.73
N GLY A 290 -4.08 22.43 -13.00
CA GLY A 290 -4.62 23.65 -13.62
C GLY A 290 -6.07 23.61 -14.07
N PHE A 291 -6.75 22.47 -13.92
CA PHE A 291 -8.14 22.25 -14.35
C PHE A 291 -9.11 23.27 -13.78
N ASN A 292 -10.06 23.74 -14.59
CA ASN A 292 -11.21 24.51 -14.15
C ASN A 292 -12.29 23.61 -13.52
N ASN A 293 -12.46 22.41 -14.07
CA ASN A 293 -13.44 21.44 -13.60
C ASN A 293 -12.93 20.00 -13.78
N VAL A 294 -13.52 19.07 -13.04
CA VAL A 294 -13.30 17.63 -13.24
C VAL A 294 -13.90 17.14 -14.56
N PRO A 295 -13.46 15.99 -15.09
CA PRO A 295 -14.06 15.40 -16.28
C PRO A 295 -15.57 15.23 -16.16
N GLY A 296 -16.33 15.84 -17.06
CA GLY A 296 -17.81 15.84 -17.03
C GLY A 296 -18.46 16.74 -15.97
N GLY A 297 -17.68 17.41 -15.13
CA GLY A 297 -18.15 18.37 -14.14
C GLY A 297 -18.87 17.79 -12.91
N ASP A 298 -18.94 16.47 -12.76
CA ASP A 298 -19.50 15.80 -11.58
C ASP A 298 -18.38 15.18 -10.74
N GLY A 299 -17.95 15.93 -9.72
CA GLY A 299 -16.90 15.49 -8.79
C GLY A 299 -17.27 14.27 -7.95
N SER A 300 -18.54 13.88 -7.90
CA SER A 300 -18.95 12.62 -7.27
C SER A 300 -18.68 11.39 -8.15
N LYS A 301 -18.35 11.59 -9.43
CA LYS A 301 -18.05 10.54 -10.41
C LYS A 301 -16.62 10.52 -10.88
N THR A 302 -15.77 11.34 -10.26
CA THR A 302 -14.37 11.47 -10.61
C THR A 302 -13.47 11.44 -9.39
N ALA A 303 -12.18 11.17 -9.58
CA ALA A 303 -11.15 11.41 -8.58
C ALA A 303 -9.87 11.89 -9.26
N HIS A 304 -9.09 12.73 -8.59
CA HIS A 304 -7.79 13.16 -9.08
C HIS A 304 -6.75 12.06 -8.78
N SER A 305 -6.24 11.37 -9.80
CA SER A 305 -5.06 10.51 -9.70
C SER A 305 -3.82 11.39 -9.79
N TYR A 306 -2.79 11.09 -9.00
CA TYR A 306 -1.57 11.89 -8.96
C TYR A 306 -0.37 11.10 -8.48
N HIS A 307 0.84 11.54 -8.85
CA HIS A 307 2.09 10.83 -8.57
C HIS A 307 2.98 11.59 -7.59
N TYR A 308 3.96 10.87 -7.02
CA TYR A 308 5.07 11.50 -6.34
C TYR A 308 6.39 10.79 -6.61
N TYR A 309 7.25 11.48 -7.35
CA TYR A 309 8.66 11.18 -7.50
C TYR A 309 9.48 12.44 -7.24
N LYS A 310 10.69 12.29 -6.71
CA LYS A 310 11.55 13.43 -6.41
C LYS A 310 12.92 13.23 -7.03
N PRO A 311 13.21 13.80 -8.23
CA PRO A 311 12.34 14.57 -9.16
C PRO A 311 11.25 13.72 -9.86
N PRO A 312 10.27 14.32 -10.60
CA PRO A 312 10.13 15.73 -10.99
C PRO A 312 9.33 16.62 -10.03
N GLN A 313 8.58 16.05 -9.07
CA GLN A 313 7.81 16.86 -8.11
C GLN A 313 8.74 17.62 -7.15
N ILE A 314 8.34 18.83 -6.79
CA ILE A 314 9.11 19.74 -5.93
C ILE A 314 8.60 19.64 -4.49
N GLY A 315 9.51 19.47 -3.55
CA GLY A 315 9.22 19.51 -2.12
C GLY A 315 9.25 18.14 -1.45
N SER A 316 8.41 17.95 -0.45
CA SER A 316 8.21 16.67 0.25
C SER A 316 6.88 16.05 -0.13
N ILE A 317 6.74 14.74 0.03
CA ILE A 317 5.48 14.02 -0.20
C ILE A 317 4.31 14.65 0.56
N GLU A 318 4.55 15.11 1.80
CA GLU A 318 3.51 15.79 2.60
C GLU A 318 3.06 17.12 1.97
N THR A 319 3.97 17.86 1.35
CA THR A 319 3.62 19.08 0.62
C THR A 319 2.79 18.75 -0.62
N THR A 320 3.20 17.73 -1.38
CA THR A 320 2.48 17.24 -2.56
C THR A 320 1.05 16.83 -2.21
N ILE A 321 0.89 15.94 -1.21
CA ILE A 321 -0.44 15.48 -0.76
C ILE A 321 -1.32 16.64 -0.29
N LYS A 322 -0.78 17.61 0.47
CA LYS A 322 -1.54 18.79 0.89
C LYS A 322 -1.99 19.63 -0.30
N ASN A 323 -1.17 19.77 -1.34
CA ASN A 323 -1.54 20.49 -2.55
C ASN A 323 -2.63 19.74 -3.32
N ARG A 324 -2.54 18.41 -3.42
CA ARG A 324 -3.55 17.58 -4.06
C ARG A 324 -4.90 17.60 -3.35
N ILE A 325 -4.91 17.63 -2.02
CA ILE A 325 -6.13 17.84 -1.21
C ILE A 325 -6.75 19.22 -1.44
N LYS A 326 -5.94 20.27 -1.57
CA LYS A 326 -6.44 21.63 -1.89
C LYS A 326 -7.10 21.66 -3.27
N ASP A 327 -6.48 21.03 -4.26
CA ASP A 327 -7.05 20.96 -5.60
C ASP A 327 -8.29 20.08 -5.64
N ALA A 328 -8.31 18.94 -4.95
CA ALA A 328 -9.52 18.12 -4.79
C ALA A 328 -10.66 18.91 -4.13
N THR A 329 -10.36 19.74 -3.13
CA THR A 329 -11.33 20.66 -2.50
C THR A 329 -11.88 21.67 -3.51
N ARG A 330 -11.00 22.31 -4.28
CA ARG A 330 -11.36 23.32 -5.29
C ARG A 330 -12.21 22.72 -6.41
N LEU A 331 -11.84 21.52 -6.88
CA LEU A 331 -12.51 20.77 -7.93
C LEU A 331 -13.72 19.97 -7.41
N LYS A 332 -13.98 19.98 -6.10
CA LYS A 332 -15.07 19.25 -5.42
C LYS A 332 -15.04 17.74 -5.73
N THR A 333 -13.90 17.11 -5.54
CA THR A 333 -13.64 15.71 -5.86
C THR A 333 -12.77 15.05 -4.78
N GLY A 334 -12.38 13.79 -4.97
CA GLY A 334 -11.42 13.07 -4.14
C GLY A 334 -10.06 12.93 -4.82
N GLY A 335 -9.13 12.23 -4.16
CA GLY A 335 -7.79 12.01 -4.71
C GLY A 335 -7.19 10.65 -4.32
N ILE A 336 -6.24 10.19 -5.11
CA ILE A 336 -5.48 8.95 -4.88
C ILE A 336 -4.05 9.10 -5.42
N LEU A 337 -3.06 8.66 -4.63
CA LEU A 337 -1.65 8.65 -5.02
C LEU A 337 -1.38 7.39 -5.86
N THR A 338 -1.43 7.49 -7.18
CA THR A 338 -1.40 6.34 -8.08
C THR A 338 0.00 5.79 -8.32
N GLU A 339 1.04 6.58 -8.06
CA GLU A 339 2.43 6.12 -8.13
C GLU A 339 3.37 6.86 -7.17
N PHE A 340 4.34 6.11 -6.66
CA PHE A 340 5.52 6.59 -5.95
C PHE A 340 6.57 5.47 -5.90
N GLU A 341 7.81 5.85 -5.61
CA GLU A 341 8.95 4.94 -5.56
C GLU A 341 8.77 3.75 -4.58
N MET A 342 9.01 2.54 -5.06
CA MET A 342 9.02 1.29 -4.28
C MET A 342 10.09 0.31 -4.80
N TRP A 343 11.35 0.76 -4.88
CA TRP A 343 12.49 -0.08 -5.25
C TRP A 343 13.72 0.20 -4.36
N GLY A 344 14.78 -0.58 -4.55
CA GLY A 344 16.06 -0.39 -3.87
C GLY A 344 16.14 -0.98 -2.46
N ALA A 345 17.32 -0.84 -1.83
CA ALA A 345 17.59 -1.37 -0.49
C ALA A 345 17.10 -0.43 0.64
N ASN A 346 16.97 0.86 0.36
CA ASN A 346 16.51 1.85 1.34
C ASN A 346 14.98 1.97 1.28
N THR A 347 14.32 1.70 2.40
CA THR A 347 12.86 1.75 2.51
C THR A 347 12.34 3.02 3.17
N GLU A 348 13.20 3.96 3.57
CA GLU A 348 12.77 5.17 4.28
C GLU A 348 11.83 6.05 3.45
N GLY A 349 12.16 6.32 2.19
CA GLY A 349 11.32 7.10 1.27
C GLY A 349 9.95 6.45 1.04
N PRO A 350 9.88 5.17 0.61
CA PRO A 350 8.62 4.46 0.46
C PRO A 350 7.80 4.39 1.76
N LEU A 351 8.43 4.18 2.92
CA LEU A 351 7.76 4.18 4.22
C LEU A 351 7.23 5.57 4.59
N GLU A 352 7.96 6.63 4.30
CA GLU A 352 7.48 8.02 4.47
C GLU A 352 6.23 8.24 3.61
N ALA A 353 6.25 7.83 2.35
CA ALA A 353 5.14 8.00 1.43
C ALA A 353 3.84 7.36 1.95
N VAL A 354 3.87 6.08 2.31
CA VAL A 354 2.67 5.38 2.83
C VAL A 354 2.20 5.95 4.18
N ARG A 355 3.12 6.35 5.07
CA ARG A 355 2.76 6.96 6.37
C ARG A 355 2.07 8.31 6.20
N VAL A 356 2.56 9.13 5.27
CA VAL A 356 1.99 10.44 4.99
C VAL A 356 0.66 10.28 4.25
N ALA A 357 0.54 9.34 3.32
CA ALA A 357 -0.73 9.00 2.69
C ALA A 357 -1.78 8.57 3.73
N ASP A 358 -1.42 7.66 4.64
CA ASP A 358 -2.26 7.24 5.78
C ASP A 358 -2.71 8.43 6.63
N LYS A 359 -1.77 9.32 7.01
CA LYS A 359 -2.03 10.52 7.82
C LYS A 359 -3.12 11.42 7.23
N TYR A 360 -3.23 11.46 5.91
CA TYR A 360 -4.20 12.29 5.17
C TYR A 360 -5.32 11.48 4.52
N LEU A 361 -5.50 10.21 4.88
CA LEU A 361 -6.51 9.32 4.30
C LEU A 361 -6.46 9.25 2.77
N GLN A 362 -5.28 9.42 2.18
CA GLN A 362 -5.09 9.24 0.75
C GLN A 362 -4.82 7.77 0.48
N SER A 363 -5.65 7.19 -0.39
CA SER A 363 -5.37 5.87 -0.96
C SER A 363 -4.11 5.94 -1.82
N TRP A 364 -3.46 4.80 -2.05
CA TRP A 364 -2.21 4.75 -2.80
C TRP A 364 -1.98 3.44 -3.54
N THR A 365 -1.28 3.52 -4.68
CA THR A 365 -0.69 2.39 -5.41
C THR A 365 0.80 2.64 -5.63
N ALA A 366 1.65 1.73 -5.17
CA ALA A 366 3.11 1.88 -5.27
C ALA A 366 3.65 1.40 -6.62
N TRP A 367 4.78 1.96 -7.08
CA TRP A 367 5.44 1.54 -8.32
C TRP A 367 6.68 0.67 -8.00
N SER A 368 6.68 -0.64 -8.24
CA SER A 368 5.57 -1.49 -8.71
C SER A 368 5.74 -2.95 -8.25
N TYR A 369 4.80 -3.84 -8.58
CA TYR A 369 4.83 -5.25 -8.14
C TYR A 369 6.09 -5.99 -8.59
N GLU A 370 6.60 -5.70 -9.79
CA GLU A 370 7.80 -6.35 -10.33
C GLU A 370 9.07 -6.02 -9.54
N GLU A 371 9.13 -4.86 -8.89
CA GLU A 371 10.28 -4.41 -8.09
C GLU A 371 10.42 -5.20 -6.77
N LEU A 372 9.40 -5.97 -6.40
CA LEU A 372 9.50 -6.90 -5.26
C LEU A 372 10.48 -8.05 -5.52
N PHE A 373 10.82 -8.34 -6.78
CA PHE A 373 11.60 -9.51 -7.16
C PHE A 373 12.97 -9.13 -7.70
N ASP A 374 13.96 -10.02 -7.54
CA ASP A 374 15.25 -9.86 -8.21
C ASP A 374 15.07 -10.19 -9.69
N ARG A 375 14.91 -9.16 -10.53
CA ARG A 375 14.75 -9.33 -11.98
C ARG A 375 16.00 -9.88 -12.65
N SER A 376 17.19 -9.69 -12.07
CA SER A 376 18.45 -10.18 -12.65
C SER A 376 18.62 -11.69 -12.48
N ASN A 377 18.15 -12.22 -11.34
CA ASN A 377 18.25 -13.64 -11.01
C ASN A 377 16.91 -14.38 -11.05
N MET A 378 15.83 -13.70 -11.45
CA MET A 378 14.45 -14.19 -11.47
C MET A 378 14.06 -14.94 -10.18
N THR A 379 14.35 -14.33 -9.03
CA THR A 379 14.05 -14.97 -7.74
C THR A 379 12.54 -15.15 -7.59
N SER A 380 12.14 -16.28 -7.02
CA SER A 380 10.72 -16.59 -6.83
C SER A 380 10.15 -16.12 -5.48
N VAL A 381 10.89 -15.26 -4.78
CA VAL A 381 10.59 -14.79 -3.42
C VAL A 381 10.73 -13.27 -3.37
N PRO A 382 9.71 -12.53 -2.86
CA PRO A 382 9.78 -11.10 -2.66
C PRO A 382 10.91 -10.67 -1.71
N TYR A 383 11.50 -9.50 -1.96
CA TYR A 383 12.42 -8.86 -1.04
C TYR A 383 11.73 -8.51 0.29
N PRO A 384 12.16 -9.07 1.44
CA PRO A 384 11.47 -8.86 2.72
C PRO A 384 11.37 -7.40 3.14
N HIS A 385 12.38 -6.58 2.83
CA HIS A 385 12.39 -5.16 3.19
C HIS A 385 11.34 -4.36 2.40
N LEU A 386 11.16 -4.61 1.10
CA LEU A 386 10.11 -3.98 0.29
C LEU A 386 8.72 -4.52 0.64
N ALA A 387 8.59 -5.84 0.83
CA ALA A 387 7.35 -6.48 1.26
C ALA A 387 6.78 -5.84 2.54
N ARG A 388 7.65 -5.46 3.47
CA ARG A 388 7.25 -4.79 4.72
C ARG A 388 6.62 -3.42 4.51
N VAL A 389 6.96 -2.71 3.44
CA VAL A 389 6.37 -1.39 3.16
C VAL A 389 4.88 -1.54 2.79
N TYR A 390 4.54 -2.57 2.02
CA TYR A 390 3.16 -2.91 1.69
C TYR A 390 2.39 -3.48 2.88
N ALA A 391 3.02 -4.38 3.64
CA ALA A 391 2.42 -5.16 4.70
C ALA A 391 1.99 -4.31 5.91
N ARG A 392 0.87 -3.60 5.77
CA ARG A 392 0.32 -2.68 6.78
C ARG A 392 -1.09 -3.10 7.16
N THR A 393 -1.45 -2.92 8.42
CA THR A 393 -2.85 -2.99 8.84
C THR A 393 -3.53 -1.67 8.51
N PHE A 394 -4.70 -1.73 7.86
CA PHE A 394 -5.45 -0.53 7.51
C PHE A 394 -6.94 -0.82 7.42
N VAL A 395 -7.74 0.24 7.51
CA VAL A 395 -9.18 0.18 7.31
C VAL A 395 -9.49 0.11 5.82
N GLU A 396 -10.08 -0.98 5.37
CA GLU A 396 -10.55 -1.09 3.99
C GLU A 396 -11.92 -0.41 3.81
N ALA A 397 -12.79 -0.50 4.82
CA ALA A 397 -14.13 0.08 4.78
C ALA A 397 -14.60 0.55 6.15
N THR A 398 -15.24 1.72 6.24
CA THR A 398 -16.01 2.12 7.44
C THR A 398 -17.49 2.27 7.09
N ALA A 399 -18.38 1.80 7.98
CA ALA A 399 -19.81 2.02 7.87
C ALA A 399 -20.18 3.45 8.32
N GLY A 400 -19.58 4.45 7.68
CA GLY A 400 -19.63 5.86 8.06
C GLY A 400 -18.48 6.63 7.40
N THR A 401 -18.18 7.83 7.88
CA THR A 401 -17.10 8.66 7.32
C THR A 401 -15.82 8.49 8.13
N THR A 402 -14.77 7.95 7.53
CA THR A 402 -13.46 7.80 8.19
C THR A 402 -12.90 9.16 8.58
N LYS A 403 -12.32 9.27 9.78
CA LYS A 403 -11.77 10.52 10.34
C LYS A 403 -10.26 10.47 10.49
N SER A 404 -9.72 9.34 10.93
CA SER A 404 -8.28 9.17 11.11
C SER A 404 -7.89 7.71 11.04
N THR A 405 -6.64 7.47 10.67
CA THR A 405 -5.98 6.16 10.69
C THR A 405 -4.55 6.33 11.20
N TYR A 406 -4.02 5.32 11.88
CA TYR A 406 -2.61 5.28 12.30
C TYR A 406 -2.15 3.83 12.45
N PHE A 407 -1.07 3.47 11.75
CA PHE A 407 -0.39 2.19 11.86
C PHE A 407 1.01 2.37 12.46
N GLU A 408 1.31 1.63 13.53
CA GLU A 408 2.60 1.64 14.20
C GLU A 408 3.49 0.50 13.68
N ASP A 409 4.40 0.81 12.75
CA ASP A 409 5.23 -0.16 12.01
C ASP A 409 6.10 -1.08 12.88
N SER A 410 6.38 -0.65 14.12
CA SER A 410 7.25 -1.35 15.05
C SER A 410 6.51 -2.44 15.83
N THR A 411 5.21 -2.29 16.06
CA THR A 411 4.42 -3.21 16.90
C THR A 411 3.26 -3.87 16.16
N GLY A 412 2.86 -3.31 15.02
CA GLY A 412 1.65 -3.71 14.30
C GLY A 412 0.38 -3.14 14.91
N ARG A 413 0.44 -2.27 15.93
CA ARG A 413 -0.78 -1.67 16.47
C ARG A 413 -1.40 -0.72 15.45
N TYR A 414 -2.71 -0.75 15.39
CA TYR A 414 -3.49 0.03 14.46
C TYR A 414 -4.63 0.75 15.17
N TRP A 415 -4.95 1.97 14.71
CA TRP A 415 -6.08 2.75 15.16
C TRP A 415 -6.82 3.34 13.96
N VAL A 416 -8.15 3.29 14.01
CA VAL A 416 -9.02 3.98 13.08
C VAL A 416 -10.16 4.65 13.85
N SER A 417 -10.53 5.86 13.44
CA SER A 417 -11.75 6.51 13.91
C SER A 417 -12.64 6.91 12.74
N TRP A 418 -13.96 6.89 12.96
CA TRP A 418 -14.95 7.29 11.97
C TRP A 418 -16.21 7.85 12.63
N THR A 419 -16.94 8.70 11.91
CA THR A 419 -18.28 9.12 12.29
C THR A 419 -19.26 8.06 11.81
N ALA A 420 -19.95 7.40 12.75
CA ALA A 420 -20.83 6.26 12.47
C ALA A 420 -22.07 6.66 11.67
N ASN A 421 -22.41 5.87 10.66
CA ASN A 421 -23.72 5.90 10.01
C ASN A 421 -24.43 4.56 10.23
N THR A 422 -25.34 4.51 11.21
CA THR A 422 -26.01 3.25 11.61
C THR A 422 -27.10 2.78 10.65
N ALA A 423 -27.39 3.58 9.61
CA ALA A 423 -28.24 3.16 8.50
C ALA A 423 -27.53 2.15 7.59
N ILE A 424 -26.19 2.22 7.48
CA ILE A 424 -25.39 1.27 6.71
C ILE A 424 -25.39 -0.08 7.43
N LYS A 425 -25.82 -1.14 6.72
CA LYS A 425 -25.93 -2.50 7.27
C LYS A 425 -24.72 -3.37 6.95
N ALA A 426 -24.02 -3.09 5.85
CA ALA A 426 -22.77 -3.75 5.55
C ALA A 426 -21.72 -3.46 6.65
N PRO A 427 -20.91 -4.46 7.04
CA PRO A 427 -19.89 -4.26 8.06
C PRO A 427 -18.78 -3.33 7.56
N GLY A 428 -18.16 -2.63 8.51
CA GLY A 428 -16.83 -2.07 8.30
C GLY A 428 -15.81 -3.19 8.16
N LEU A 429 -14.70 -2.92 7.46
CA LEU A 429 -13.65 -3.89 7.16
C LEU A 429 -12.29 -3.32 7.58
N ILE A 430 -11.54 -4.07 8.40
CA ILE A 430 -10.12 -3.79 8.66
C ILE A 430 -9.31 -4.95 8.10
N ARG A 431 -8.32 -4.63 7.26
CA ARG A 431 -7.37 -5.61 6.76
C ARG A 431 -6.13 -5.65 7.65
N ILE A 432 -5.69 -6.85 8.00
CA ILE A 432 -4.54 -7.15 8.85
C ILE A 432 -3.50 -7.99 8.10
N VAL A 433 -2.31 -8.07 8.70
CA VAL A 433 -1.17 -8.86 8.19
C VAL A 433 -0.80 -9.92 9.23
N PRO A 434 -1.49 -11.08 9.28
CA PRO A 434 -1.33 -12.05 10.36
C PRO A 434 0.09 -12.60 10.46
N LYS A 435 0.69 -12.96 9.32
CA LYS A 435 2.01 -13.60 9.26
C LYS A 435 3.12 -12.72 9.85
N SER A 436 3.06 -11.40 9.60
CA SER A 436 4.11 -10.46 10.02
C SER A 436 3.82 -9.84 11.39
N TYR A 437 2.58 -9.44 11.66
CA TYR A 437 2.27 -8.61 12.83
C TYR A 437 1.41 -9.30 13.90
N TYR A 438 0.64 -10.33 13.53
CA TYR A 438 -0.31 -10.98 14.43
C TYR A 438 -0.22 -12.51 14.43
N PRO A 439 0.99 -13.11 14.54
CA PRO A 439 1.15 -14.57 14.45
C PRO A 439 0.48 -15.31 15.61
N ASP A 440 0.19 -14.61 16.70
CA ASP A 440 -0.49 -15.12 17.88
C ASP A 440 -1.98 -14.73 17.93
N GLY A 441 -2.49 -14.08 16.87
CA GLY A 441 -3.83 -13.51 16.84
C GLY A 441 -3.88 -12.04 17.25
N ILE A 442 -5.11 -11.51 17.29
CA ILE A 442 -5.41 -10.10 17.52
C ILE A 442 -6.31 -9.91 18.74
N ARG A 443 -6.36 -8.66 19.22
CA ARG A 443 -7.43 -8.15 20.06
C ARG A 443 -7.92 -6.81 19.50
N ILE A 444 -9.20 -6.52 19.69
CA ILE A 444 -9.81 -5.27 19.24
C ILE A 444 -10.36 -4.52 20.44
N ILE A 445 -10.01 -3.24 20.55
CA ILE A 445 -10.48 -2.32 21.59
C ILE A 445 -11.29 -1.23 20.91
N THR A 446 -12.47 -0.92 21.44
CA THR A 446 -13.36 0.10 20.89
C THR A 446 -13.69 1.19 21.90
N SER A 447 -13.86 2.41 21.39
CA SER A 447 -14.34 3.54 22.16
C SER A 447 -15.43 4.25 21.36
N PRO A 448 -16.66 4.42 21.91
CA PRO A 448 -17.12 3.87 23.18
C PRO A 448 -17.09 2.32 23.23
N PRO A 449 -17.04 1.69 24.41
CA PRO A 449 -17.03 0.23 24.50
C PRO A 449 -18.40 -0.35 24.10
N ASN A 450 -18.40 -1.58 23.57
CA ASN A 450 -19.60 -2.38 23.24
C ASN A 450 -20.50 -1.81 22.12
N VAL A 451 -20.01 -0.85 21.31
CA VAL A 451 -20.74 -0.31 20.15
C VAL A 451 -20.48 -1.08 18.84
N ILE A 452 -19.50 -1.99 18.86
CA ILE A 452 -19.11 -2.83 17.72
C ILE A 452 -18.94 -4.27 18.20
N ASN A 453 -19.53 -5.21 17.46
CA ASN A 453 -19.16 -6.61 17.46
C ASN A 453 -18.20 -6.87 16.29
N TRP A 454 -17.26 -7.79 16.44
CA TRP A 454 -16.33 -8.12 15.36
C TRP A 454 -16.19 -9.63 15.17
N LYS A 455 -15.80 -10.02 13.96
CA LYS A 455 -15.41 -11.39 13.61
C LYS A 455 -14.37 -11.37 12.49
N MET A 456 -13.57 -12.42 12.40
CA MET A 456 -12.73 -12.65 11.21
C MET A 456 -13.62 -13.10 10.05
N GLU A 457 -13.44 -12.51 8.88
CA GLU A 457 -14.04 -12.97 7.63
C GLU A 457 -13.19 -14.05 6.97
N ASN A 458 -11.88 -13.83 6.95
CA ASN A 458 -10.84 -14.74 6.49
C ASN A 458 -9.56 -14.44 7.31
N GLU A 459 -8.40 -15.00 6.95
CA GLU A 459 -7.17 -14.75 7.69
C GLU A 459 -6.76 -13.26 7.75
N ASN A 460 -7.03 -12.46 6.72
CA ASN A 460 -6.57 -11.07 6.60
C ASN A 460 -7.64 -10.02 6.90
N VAL A 461 -8.92 -10.37 7.00
CA VAL A 461 -10.01 -9.37 7.07
C VAL A 461 -10.85 -9.53 8.32
N ILE A 462 -11.04 -8.42 9.04
CA ILE A 462 -11.93 -8.27 10.19
C ILE A 462 -13.19 -7.56 9.74
N GLN A 463 -14.37 -8.11 10.07
CA GLN A 463 -15.64 -7.41 9.97
C GLN A 463 -16.01 -6.71 11.27
N LEU A 464 -16.47 -5.47 11.18
CA LEU A 464 -16.99 -4.65 12.27
C LEU A 464 -18.48 -4.39 12.06
N HIS A 465 -19.31 -4.89 12.97
CA HIS A 465 -20.77 -4.78 12.93
C HIS A 465 -21.24 -3.86 14.06
N TYR A 466 -22.08 -2.88 13.75
CA TYR A 466 -22.72 -2.06 14.79
C TYR A 466 -23.59 -2.92 15.71
N THR A 467 -23.51 -2.64 17.00
CA THR A 467 -24.49 -3.14 17.97
C THR A 467 -25.69 -2.21 18.04
N ASP A 468 -26.72 -2.63 18.76
CA ASP A 468 -27.88 -1.80 19.13
C ASP A 468 -27.50 -0.56 19.97
N LYS A 469 -26.31 -0.55 20.58
CA LYS A 469 -25.77 0.59 21.34
C LYS A 469 -25.07 1.63 20.47
N ALA A 470 -24.80 1.34 19.20
CA ALA A 470 -24.19 2.30 18.31
C ALA A 470 -25.16 3.44 17.99
N VAL A 471 -24.70 4.69 18.14
CA VAL A 471 -25.51 5.89 17.87
C VAL A 471 -25.07 6.52 16.55
N ASN A 472 -26.05 6.90 15.73
CA ASN A 472 -25.78 7.60 14.47
C ASN A 472 -25.03 8.92 14.71
N ASN A 473 -24.09 9.27 13.84
CA ASN A 473 -23.21 10.44 13.93
C ASN A 473 -22.25 10.47 15.14
N GLN A 474 -22.19 9.40 15.95
CA GLN A 474 -21.19 9.28 17.00
C GLN A 474 -19.81 8.97 16.40
N VAL A 475 -18.75 9.53 16.97
CA VAL A 475 -17.38 9.12 16.63
C VAL A 475 -17.07 7.81 17.34
N ILE A 476 -16.70 6.79 16.58
CA ILE A 476 -16.21 5.51 17.08
C ILE A 476 -14.74 5.39 16.71
N THR A 477 -13.95 4.88 17.66
CA THR A 477 -12.56 4.49 17.44
C THR A 477 -12.42 2.99 17.68
N ALA A 478 -11.76 2.30 16.74
CA ALA A 478 -11.32 0.92 16.92
C ALA A 478 -9.79 0.85 16.90
N SER A 479 -9.22 0.02 17.76
CA SER A 479 -7.80 -0.30 17.76
C SER A 479 -7.61 -1.80 17.61
N VAL A 480 -6.87 -2.20 16.58
CA VAL A 480 -6.42 -3.59 16.39
C VAL A 480 -5.01 -3.69 16.96
N GLN A 481 -4.78 -4.68 17.82
CA GLN A 481 -3.48 -4.89 18.45
C GLN A 481 -3.09 -6.37 18.42
N PRO A 482 -1.80 -6.68 18.51
CA PRO A 482 -1.35 -8.03 18.84
C PRO A 482 -2.08 -8.57 20.07
N LEU A 483 -2.43 -9.85 20.06
CA LEU A 483 -3.14 -10.51 21.15
C LEU A 483 -2.42 -10.32 22.50
N PHE A 484 -1.10 -10.54 22.47
CA PHE A 484 -0.22 -10.33 23.61
C PHE A 484 0.29 -8.89 23.67
N PRO A 485 0.50 -8.31 24.87
CA PRO A 485 1.13 -7.00 24.99
C PRO A 485 2.49 -6.97 24.28
N THR A 486 2.59 -6.13 23.25
CA THR A 486 3.78 -5.99 22.41
C THR A 486 4.21 -4.53 22.33
N GLY A 487 5.50 -4.24 22.53
CA GLY A 487 6.04 -2.89 22.43
C GLY A 487 7.41 -2.74 23.11
N PRO A 488 7.96 -1.51 23.12
CA PRO A 488 9.19 -1.22 23.86
C PRO A 488 8.97 -1.30 25.37
N ILE A 489 10.02 -1.71 26.09
CA ILE A 489 10.11 -1.64 27.55
C ILE A 489 11.10 -0.55 27.89
N ALA A 490 10.66 0.52 28.55
CA ALA A 490 11.48 1.70 28.80
C ALA A 490 11.67 2.00 30.28
N ASN A 491 12.76 2.65 30.66
CA ASN A 491 12.98 3.12 32.04
C ASN A 491 12.87 4.64 32.10
N THR A 492 12.01 5.18 32.96
CA THR A 492 11.81 6.65 33.03
C THR A 492 13.03 7.38 33.63
N ALA A 493 13.71 6.77 34.61
CA ALA A 493 14.85 7.39 35.29
C ALA A 493 16.08 7.55 34.39
N SER A 494 16.18 6.77 33.32
CA SER A 494 17.25 6.86 32.33
C SER A 494 17.04 7.90 31.21
N GLY A 495 15.94 8.68 31.30
CA GLY A 495 15.49 9.53 30.20
C GLY A 495 14.71 8.76 29.14
N ARG A 496 13.97 7.70 29.53
CA ARG A 496 13.21 6.80 28.64
C ARG A 496 14.09 6.00 27.66
N LYS A 497 15.20 5.45 28.13
CA LYS A 497 15.94 4.42 27.37
C LYS A 497 15.23 3.06 27.46
N CYS A 498 15.39 2.25 26.42
CA CYS A 498 14.73 0.97 26.21
C CYS A 498 15.63 -0.22 26.59
N ILE A 499 14.99 -1.34 26.92
CA ILE A 499 15.61 -2.67 26.93
C ILE A 499 15.92 -3.06 25.48
N ASP A 500 17.20 -3.33 25.20
CA ASP A 500 17.74 -3.52 23.85
C ASP A 500 18.61 -4.78 23.78
N VAL A 501 18.45 -5.57 22.72
CA VAL A 501 19.35 -6.68 22.41
C VAL A 501 20.60 -6.12 21.74
N PHE A 502 21.75 -6.25 22.40
CA PHE A 502 23.02 -5.68 21.97
C PHE A 502 23.36 -6.07 20.53
N ASN A 503 23.74 -5.09 19.70
CA ASN A 503 24.07 -5.26 18.27
C ASN A 503 22.99 -5.95 17.43
N ALA A 504 21.74 -6.00 17.89
CA ALA A 504 20.62 -6.61 17.16
C ALA A 504 20.93 -8.03 16.64
N THR A 505 21.52 -8.88 17.50
CA THR A 505 21.84 -10.27 17.14
C THR A 505 21.13 -11.28 18.04
N THR A 506 20.72 -12.40 17.44
CA THR A 506 20.04 -13.51 18.12
C THR A 506 21.00 -14.64 18.49
N LEU A 507 22.31 -14.39 18.55
CA LEU A 507 23.26 -15.39 19.05
C LEU A 507 22.91 -15.77 20.51
N PRO A 508 23.00 -17.07 20.89
CA PRO A 508 22.75 -17.49 22.26
C PRO A 508 23.61 -16.74 23.27
N ASN A 509 23.01 -16.42 24.42
CA ASN A 509 23.60 -15.63 25.50
C ASN A 509 24.02 -14.20 25.11
N ASN A 510 23.48 -13.65 24.02
CA ASN A 510 23.74 -12.26 23.65
C ASN A 510 23.24 -11.31 24.77
N PRO A 511 24.04 -10.33 25.21
CA PRO A 511 23.64 -9.43 26.29
C PRO A 511 22.42 -8.57 25.94
N VAL A 512 21.58 -8.33 26.96
CA VAL A 512 20.55 -7.31 26.91
C VAL A 512 21.02 -6.09 27.68
N ILE A 513 20.86 -4.91 27.08
CA ILE A 513 21.42 -3.64 27.53
C ILE A 513 20.34 -2.56 27.62
N LEU A 514 20.70 -1.44 28.22
CA LEU A 514 19.97 -0.19 28.17
C LEU A 514 20.46 0.64 26.98
N PHE A 515 19.56 1.11 26.13
CA PHE A 515 19.91 1.92 24.97
C PHE A 515 18.82 2.93 24.61
N LYS A 516 19.15 4.02 23.91
CA LYS A 516 18.13 4.95 23.40
C LYS A 516 17.03 4.18 22.63
N CYS A 517 15.77 4.55 22.88
CA CYS A 517 14.66 3.90 22.21
C CYS A 517 14.67 4.19 20.70
N THR A 518 14.44 3.16 19.91
CA THR A 518 14.29 3.19 18.45
C THR A 518 13.06 2.36 18.05
N ALA A 519 12.66 2.41 16.78
CA ALA A 519 11.61 1.56 16.24
C ALA A 519 12.11 0.17 15.78
N ALA A 520 13.37 -0.17 16.06
CA ALA A 520 14.00 -1.40 15.60
C ALA A 520 13.48 -2.63 16.36
N TRP A 521 13.42 -3.77 15.66
CA TRP A 521 12.87 -5.03 16.18
C TRP A 521 13.55 -5.49 17.48
N ASN A 522 14.85 -5.19 17.64
CA ASN A 522 15.69 -5.63 18.77
C ASN A 522 15.34 -4.90 20.08
N GLN A 523 14.34 -4.01 20.07
CA GLN A 523 13.78 -3.33 21.24
C GLN A 523 12.29 -3.57 21.43
N ILE A 524 11.65 -4.37 20.57
CA ILE A 524 10.21 -4.64 20.64
C ILE A 524 9.99 -6.01 21.29
N TRP A 525 9.31 -6.00 22.43
CA TRP A 525 9.12 -7.17 23.28
C TRP A 525 7.65 -7.56 23.35
N LYS A 526 7.38 -8.87 23.45
CA LYS A 526 6.07 -9.50 23.53
C LYS A 526 5.97 -10.32 24.82
N PHE A 527 4.93 -10.09 25.61
CA PHE A 527 4.66 -10.80 26.86
C PHE A 527 3.73 -11.99 26.61
N LYS A 528 4.28 -13.20 26.48
CA LYS A 528 3.56 -14.41 26.08
C LYS A 528 3.80 -15.54 27.08
N ASN A 529 2.72 -16.04 27.72
CA ASN A 529 2.74 -17.21 28.60
C ASN A 529 3.85 -17.18 29.68
N GLY A 530 3.96 -16.02 30.35
CA GLY A 530 4.97 -15.76 31.37
C GLY A 530 6.40 -15.60 30.84
N SER A 531 6.60 -15.51 29.52
CA SER A 531 7.90 -15.23 28.91
C SER A 531 7.89 -13.85 28.25
N ILE A 532 9.07 -13.21 28.19
CA ILE A 532 9.29 -11.95 27.49
C ILE A 532 10.11 -12.29 26.25
N GLN A 533 9.49 -12.21 25.09
CA GLN A 533 10.03 -12.65 23.80
C GLN A 533 10.31 -11.43 22.92
N ILE A 534 11.36 -11.43 22.09
CA ILE A 534 11.43 -10.44 21.00
C ILE A 534 10.18 -10.60 20.11
N ALA A 535 9.49 -9.52 19.76
CA ALA A 535 8.24 -9.63 19.03
C ALA A 535 8.47 -10.18 17.61
N PHE A 536 9.56 -9.73 16.98
CA PHE A 536 9.92 -10.01 15.60
C PHE A 536 11.43 -10.28 15.49
N ASN A 537 11.85 -11.05 14.49
CA ASN A 537 13.26 -11.15 14.09
C ASN A 537 13.63 -9.98 13.17
N SER A 538 14.87 -9.94 12.69
CA SER A 538 15.38 -8.86 11.82
C SER A 538 14.67 -8.74 10.47
N ASP A 539 14.19 -9.85 9.93
CA ASP A 539 13.37 -9.93 8.72
C ASP A 539 11.87 -9.74 8.98
N HIS A 540 11.51 -9.36 10.21
CA HIS A 540 10.14 -9.19 10.67
C HIS A 540 9.27 -10.46 10.72
N THR A 541 9.89 -11.64 10.64
CA THR A 541 9.21 -12.91 10.97
C THR A 541 8.94 -13.02 12.47
N PRO A 542 8.01 -13.91 12.91
CA PRO A 542 7.73 -14.09 14.33
C PRO A 542 8.99 -14.37 15.15
N GLY A 543 9.18 -13.61 16.23
CA GLY A 543 10.37 -13.75 17.07
C GLY A 543 10.53 -15.15 17.65
N THR A 544 11.77 -15.61 17.86
CA THR A 544 12.07 -16.97 18.34
C THR A 544 12.87 -17.01 19.65
N HIS A 545 13.25 -15.83 20.17
CA HIS A 545 14.14 -15.70 21.32
C HIS A 545 13.48 -14.98 22.51
N CYS A 546 13.84 -15.41 23.70
CA CYS A 546 13.26 -15.00 24.97
C CYS A 546 14.34 -14.42 25.90
N LEU A 547 13.91 -13.49 26.73
CA LEU A 547 14.67 -12.95 27.85
C LEU A 547 14.96 -14.04 28.86
N ASP A 548 16.22 -14.21 29.23
CA ASP A 548 16.72 -15.31 30.05
C ASP A 548 17.70 -14.80 31.09
N THR A 549 17.74 -15.45 32.25
CA THR A 549 18.74 -15.20 33.29
C THR A 549 19.87 -16.21 33.20
N GLN A 550 21.12 -15.75 33.19
CA GLN A 550 22.30 -16.61 33.25
C GLN A 550 23.16 -16.30 34.48
N PRO A 551 23.59 -17.31 35.27
CA PRO A 551 24.45 -17.09 36.43
C PRO A 551 25.74 -16.35 36.07
N THR A 552 26.25 -15.53 36.98
CA THR A 552 27.59 -14.93 36.89
C THR A 552 28.53 -15.57 37.90
N ALA A 553 29.82 -15.21 37.83
CA ALA A 553 30.81 -15.61 38.85
C ALA A 553 30.55 -14.96 40.23
N VAL A 554 29.68 -13.94 40.30
CA VAL A 554 29.31 -13.27 41.55
C VAL A 554 28.03 -13.90 42.10
N ASP A 555 28.07 -14.34 43.36
CA ASP A 555 26.94 -15.00 44.02
C ASP A 555 25.66 -14.13 43.95
N LYS A 556 24.54 -14.78 43.60
CA LYS A 556 23.20 -14.17 43.46
C LYS A 556 23.07 -13.05 42.41
N LEU A 557 24.05 -12.88 41.54
CA LEU A 557 23.98 -11.97 40.39
C LEU A 557 23.84 -12.77 39.10
N HIS A 558 22.84 -12.42 38.28
CA HIS A 558 22.60 -13.06 36.99
C HIS A 558 22.63 -12.03 35.86
N ASN A 559 23.25 -12.38 34.73
CA ASN A 559 23.13 -11.61 33.50
C ASN A 559 21.71 -11.76 32.94
N ILE A 560 21.18 -10.68 32.36
CA ILE A 560 20.02 -10.76 31.45
C ILE A 560 20.54 -10.90 30.03
N VAL A 561 20.15 -11.99 29.38
CA VAL A 561 20.58 -12.33 28.03
C VAL A 561 19.42 -12.75 27.16
N LEU A 562 19.68 -12.86 25.86
CA LEU A 562 18.76 -13.40 24.88
C LEU A 562 19.12 -14.86 24.57
N ASN A 563 18.14 -15.76 24.57
CA ASN A 563 18.30 -17.17 24.20
C ASN A 563 17.08 -17.69 23.44
N PRO A 564 17.19 -18.80 22.68
CA PRO A 564 16.01 -19.45 22.10
C PRO A 564 14.94 -19.72 23.16
N CYS A 565 13.68 -19.45 22.82
CA CYS A 565 12.57 -19.64 23.73
C CYS A 565 12.37 -21.12 24.08
N GLN A 566 12.26 -21.42 25.36
CA GLN A 566 12.00 -22.76 25.88
C GLN A 566 10.79 -22.70 26.84
N PRO A 567 9.61 -23.22 26.44
CA PRO A 567 8.36 -23.02 27.17
C PRO A 567 8.38 -23.38 28.65
N SER A 568 9.16 -24.40 29.05
CA SER A 568 9.26 -24.91 30.41
C SER A 568 10.47 -24.37 31.19
N LYS A 569 11.34 -23.54 30.58
CA LYS A 569 12.59 -23.11 31.22
C LYS A 569 12.32 -22.04 32.28
N ALA A 570 12.56 -22.38 33.53
CA ALA A 570 12.28 -21.54 34.69
C ALA A 570 13.01 -20.17 34.64
N SER A 571 14.23 -20.12 34.09
CA SER A 571 15.01 -18.90 33.93
C SER A 571 14.45 -17.92 32.88
N GLN A 572 13.48 -18.36 32.07
CA GLN A 572 12.76 -17.54 31.07
C GLN A 572 11.32 -17.20 31.51
N LYS A 573 11.01 -17.40 32.80
CA LYS A 573 9.70 -17.09 33.37
C LYS A 573 9.72 -15.82 34.19
N TRP A 574 8.80 -14.93 33.86
CA TRP A 574 8.73 -13.55 34.29
C TRP A 574 7.29 -13.21 34.71
N LYS A 575 7.18 -12.39 35.75
CA LYS A 575 5.95 -11.71 36.12
C LYS A 575 6.22 -10.22 36.30
N THR A 576 5.17 -9.43 36.28
CA THR A 576 5.24 -7.98 36.45
C THR A 576 4.46 -7.54 37.68
N THR A 577 4.78 -6.37 38.19
CA THR A 577 4.10 -5.76 39.33
C THR A 577 3.54 -4.42 38.94
N ALA A 578 2.47 -3.97 39.60
CA ALA A 578 1.86 -2.65 39.36
C ALA A 578 2.81 -1.45 39.49
N SER A 579 3.97 -1.65 40.14
CA SER A 579 5.06 -0.68 40.21
C SER A 579 5.99 -0.66 38.99
N GLY A 580 5.78 -1.53 38.01
CA GLY A 580 6.60 -1.68 36.80
C GLY A 580 7.84 -2.57 36.96
N ASN A 581 7.95 -3.38 38.01
CA ASN A 581 9.08 -4.30 38.14
C ASN A 581 8.86 -5.53 37.25
N ILE A 582 9.92 -6.02 36.60
CA ILE A 582 9.93 -7.30 35.86
C ILE A 582 10.71 -8.30 36.71
N VAL A 583 10.03 -9.34 37.20
CA VAL A 583 10.54 -10.27 38.20
C VAL A 583 10.67 -11.67 37.60
N ASN A 584 11.85 -12.26 37.65
CA ASN A 584 12.03 -13.67 37.31
C ASN A 584 11.32 -14.53 38.36
N THR A 585 10.41 -15.41 37.94
CA THR A 585 9.54 -16.16 38.86
C THR A 585 10.27 -17.26 39.61
N ALA A 586 11.37 -17.78 39.06
CA ALA A 586 12.17 -18.83 39.70
C ALA A 586 13.17 -18.27 40.71
N LEU A 587 13.80 -17.13 40.39
CA LEU A 587 14.84 -16.53 41.21
C LEU A 587 14.31 -15.46 42.19
N GLY A 588 13.14 -14.87 41.92
CA GLY A 588 12.62 -13.73 42.68
C GLY A 588 13.42 -12.43 42.48
N LEU A 589 14.24 -12.36 41.43
CA LEU A 589 15.10 -11.22 41.09
C LEU A 589 14.45 -10.33 40.03
N CYS A 590 14.72 -9.03 40.11
CA CYS A 590 14.19 -8.01 39.22
C CYS A 590 15.20 -7.68 38.11
N VAL A 591 14.70 -7.35 36.91
CA VAL A 591 15.50 -6.73 35.85
C VAL A 591 15.97 -5.35 36.33
N ASP A 592 17.29 -5.17 36.36
CA ASP A 592 18.01 -4.07 37.00
C ASP A 592 19.02 -3.46 36.01
N ILE A 593 19.04 -2.12 35.94
CA ILE A 593 20.11 -1.38 35.25
C ILE A 593 21.34 -1.38 36.15
N ASN A 594 22.39 -2.09 35.72
CA ASN A 594 23.58 -2.32 36.51
C ASN A 594 24.15 -1.02 37.10
N ALA A 595 24.40 -1.04 38.42
CA ALA A 595 24.95 0.08 39.18
C ALA A 595 24.17 1.41 39.04
N SER A 596 22.90 1.37 38.60
CA SER A 596 22.12 2.57 38.23
C SER A 596 22.82 3.43 37.16
N GLU A 597 23.61 2.82 36.28
CA GLU A 597 24.35 3.53 35.25
C GLU A 597 23.48 3.79 34.02
N TYR A 598 22.82 4.95 33.96
CA TYR A 598 21.82 5.26 32.92
C TYR A 598 22.37 5.67 31.55
N LYS A 599 23.53 5.15 31.14
CA LYS A 599 24.13 5.42 29.82
C LYS A 599 23.75 4.34 28.80
N ASP A 600 23.90 4.67 27.52
CA ASP A 600 23.74 3.70 26.43
C ASP A 600 24.81 2.59 26.56
N GLY A 601 24.40 1.34 26.39
CA GLY A 601 25.27 0.17 26.49
C GLY A 601 25.39 -0.45 27.89
N THR A 602 24.75 0.14 28.91
CA THR A 602 24.75 -0.46 30.25
C THR A 602 24.06 -1.82 30.25
N LYS A 603 24.73 -2.85 30.75
CA LYS A 603 24.16 -4.21 30.86
C LYS A 603 22.98 -4.24 31.84
N LEU A 604 21.96 -5.01 31.49
CA LEU A 604 20.88 -5.35 32.40
C LEU A 604 21.21 -6.65 33.15
N LEU A 605 20.89 -6.68 34.44
CA LEU A 605 21.13 -7.80 35.33
C LEU A 605 19.83 -8.21 36.03
N ALA A 606 19.77 -9.45 36.51
CA ALA A 606 18.77 -9.86 37.48
C ALA A 606 19.37 -9.67 38.88
N TYR A 607 18.78 -8.76 39.67
CA TYR A 607 19.25 -8.40 41.01
C TYR A 607 18.10 -8.35 42.02
N LYS A 608 18.42 -8.28 43.33
CA LYS A 608 17.41 -8.27 44.40
C LYS A 608 16.42 -7.12 44.16
N CYS A 609 15.13 -7.46 44.11
CA CYS A 609 14.06 -6.48 43.95
C CYS A 609 14.05 -5.47 45.11
N GLY A 610 14.15 -4.19 44.78
CA GLY A 610 14.04 -3.09 45.73
C GLY A 610 12.65 -2.48 45.74
N ASN A 611 12.35 -1.72 46.80
CA ASN A 611 11.08 -1.00 46.92
C ASN A 611 11.07 0.24 46.00
N LYS A 612 10.42 0.15 44.83
CA LYS A 612 10.33 1.23 43.83
C LYS A 612 11.69 1.82 43.44
N GLN A 613 12.73 0.99 43.40
CA GLN A 613 14.05 1.42 42.96
C GLN A 613 14.01 1.84 41.49
N LYS A 614 14.42 3.08 41.22
CA LYS A 614 14.27 3.72 39.91
C LYS A 614 14.94 2.95 38.77
N ASN A 615 16.05 2.27 39.04
CA ASN A 615 16.79 1.44 38.07
C ASN A 615 16.15 0.05 37.81
N GLN A 616 15.05 -0.28 38.49
CA GLN A 616 14.31 -1.55 38.36
C GLN A 616 12.83 -1.36 37.96
N VAL A 617 12.40 -0.10 37.78
CA VAL A 617 11.03 0.27 37.42
C VAL A 617 10.95 0.56 35.93
N TRP A 618 10.11 -0.19 35.23
CA TRP A 618 9.98 -0.15 33.78
C TRP A 618 8.56 0.30 33.38
N THR A 619 8.49 1.14 32.37
CA THR A 619 7.29 1.39 31.57
C THR A 619 7.13 0.23 30.60
N LEU A 620 6.07 -0.53 30.79
CA LEU A 620 5.78 -1.75 30.04
C LEU A 620 4.82 -1.43 28.88
N PRO A 621 4.80 -2.24 27.82
CA PRO A 621 3.77 -2.13 26.79
C PRO A 621 2.38 -2.17 27.42
N GLY A 622 1.44 -1.35 26.92
CA GLY A 622 0.08 -1.28 27.48
C GLY A 622 -0.56 -2.67 27.71
N GLY A 623 -0.95 -2.93 28.95
CA GLY A 623 -1.64 -4.16 29.39
C GLY A 623 -0.93 -4.97 30.47
N VAL A 624 0.17 -4.48 31.05
CA VAL A 624 0.98 -5.32 31.93
C VAL A 624 0.65 -5.16 33.43
N ASP A 625 -0.21 -4.22 33.84
CA ASP A 625 -0.71 -4.13 35.23
C ASP A 625 -2.10 -3.44 35.39
N GLY A 626 -3.21 -4.12 35.05
CA GLY A 626 -4.44 -3.84 35.84
C GLY A 626 -5.82 -4.04 35.22
N VAL A 627 -6.00 -4.16 33.90
CA VAL A 627 -7.21 -4.80 33.31
C VAL A 627 -6.82 -5.30 31.93
N TRP A 628 -6.76 -6.63 31.73
CA TRP A 628 -7.01 -7.39 30.47
C TRP A 628 -6.84 -8.88 30.82
N ASP A 629 -7.78 -9.45 31.58
CA ASP A 629 -7.83 -10.90 31.83
C ASP A 629 -8.39 -11.56 30.56
N ILE A 630 -7.56 -12.35 29.86
CA ILE A 630 -8.03 -13.28 28.83
C ILE A 630 -8.67 -14.45 29.59
N ARG A 631 -9.87 -14.26 30.12
CA ARG A 631 -10.75 -15.41 30.33
C ARG A 631 -11.45 -15.64 29.02
N VAL A 632 -11.08 -16.78 28.43
CA VAL A 632 -11.63 -17.42 27.24
C VAL A 632 -13.15 -17.26 27.16
#